data_AF-A0A256WLE1-F1
#
_entry.id   AF-A0A256WLE1-F1
#
_cell.length_a   1.000
_cell.length_b   1.000
_cell.length_c   1.000
_cell.angle_alpha   90.00
_cell.angle_beta   90.00
_cell.angle_gamma   90.00
#
_symmetry.space_group_name_H-M   'P 1'
#
loop_
_entity.id
_entity.type
_entity.pdbx_description
1 polymer ?
#
loop_
_entity_poly.entity_id
_entity_poly.type
_entity_poly.pdbx_seq_one_letter_code
_entity_poly.pdbx_strand_id
1 'polypeptide(L)'
;MPKASKKRKKAKKVVLKLSFLQAQSLNNYCELHHTSPNKLIKKLLKHYTEEFSNEKIGKQELIKNQLTLFEQEEENGQLGVFDIPINKGAEK
;
A
#
# COMPACT_ATOMS: atom_id res chain seq x y z
N MET A 1 -45.08 -1.21 -21.75
CA MET A 1 -43.97 -0.27 -21.43
C MET A 1 -42.65 -0.84 -21.95
N PRO A 2 -41.87 -0.09 -22.75
CA PRO A 2 -40.58 -0.58 -23.23
C PRO A 2 -39.60 -0.71 -22.06
N LYS A 3 -39.00 -1.90 -21.89
CA LYS A 3 -37.98 -2.17 -20.86
C LYS A 3 -36.71 -1.41 -21.23
N ALA A 4 -36.29 -0.46 -20.40
CA ALA A 4 -35.03 0.26 -20.59
C ALA A 4 -33.87 -0.73 -20.71
N SER A 5 -33.08 -0.63 -21.78
CA SER A 5 -31.93 -1.51 -21.99
C SER A 5 -30.84 -1.20 -20.94
N LYS A 6 -30.42 -2.20 -20.17
CA LYS A 6 -29.33 -2.03 -19.19
C LYS A 6 -28.04 -1.68 -19.94
N LYS A 7 -27.50 -0.48 -19.68
CA LYS A 7 -26.18 -0.07 -20.18
C LYS A 7 -25.13 -1.10 -19.73
N ARG A 8 -24.36 -1.63 -20.68
CA ARG A 8 -23.26 -2.56 -20.40
C ARG A 8 -22.21 -1.87 -19.53
N LYS A 9 -21.85 -2.49 -18.40
CA LYS A 9 -20.75 -2.01 -17.55
C LYS A 9 -19.44 -2.14 -18.35
N LYS A 10 -18.66 -1.06 -18.41
CA LYS A 10 -17.31 -1.08 -19.02
C LYS A 10 -16.42 -1.93 -18.12
N ALA A 11 -15.81 -2.98 -18.67
CA ALA A 11 -14.85 -3.84 -17.98
C ALA A 11 -13.46 -3.70 -18.61
N LYS A 12 -12.42 -3.77 -17.79
CA LYS A 12 -11.03 -3.85 -18.24
C LYS A 12 -10.53 -5.28 -18.07
N LYS A 13 -9.73 -5.75 -19.03
CA LYS A 13 -9.13 -7.10 -19.00
C LYS A 13 -7.74 -7.01 -18.39
N VAL A 14 -7.47 -7.89 -17.43
CA VAL A 14 -6.14 -8.12 -16.86
C VAL A 14 -5.71 -9.54 -17.27
N VAL A 15 -4.48 -9.69 -17.75
CA VAL A 15 -3.91 -10.99 -18.12
C VAL A 15 -2.73 -11.25 -17.21
N LEU A 16 -2.80 -12.32 -16.43
CA LEU A 16 -1.73 -12.77 -15.55
C LEU A 16 -1.06 -13.98 -16.18
N LYS A 17 0.26 -13.92 -16.33
CA LYS A 17 1.06 -15.08 -16.75
C LYS A 17 1.54 -15.80 -15.49
N LEU A 18 1.29 -17.09 -15.41
CA LEU A 18 1.71 -17.95 -14.31
C LEU A 18 2.60 -19.07 -14.85
N SER A 19 3.48 -19.60 -14.01
CA SER A 19 4.16 -20.86 -14.33
C SER A 19 3.15 -22.01 -14.37
N PHE A 20 3.55 -23.12 -15.01
CA PHE A 20 2.71 -24.32 -15.10
C PHE A 20 2.30 -24.83 -13.71
N LEU A 21 3.26 -24.95 -12.79
CA LEU A 21 3.01 -25.43 -11.42
C LEU A 21 2.11 -24.49 -10.63
N GLN A 22 2.26 -23.17 -10.80
CA GLN A 22 1.40 -22.18 -10.15
C GLN A 22 -0.05 -22.28 -10.65
N ALA A 23 -0.24 -22.43 -11.96
CA ALA A 23 -1.57 -22.59 -12.55
C ALA A 23 -2.23 -23.90 -12.08
N GLN A 24 -1.48 -24.99 -12.02
CA GLN A 24 -1.98 -26.27 -11.53
C GLN A 24 -2.39 -26.18 -10.05
N SER A 25 -1.54 -25.62 -9.20
CA SER A 25 -1.85 -25.42 -7.77
C SER A 25 -3.07 -24.53 -7.56
N LEU A 26 -3.19 -23.44 -8.34
CA LEU A 26 -4.33 -22.53 -8.30
C LEU A 26 -5.65 -23.23 -8.66
N ASN A 27 -5.63 -24.09 -9.68
CA ASN A 27 -6.81 -24.84 -10.10
C ASN A 27 -7.22 -25.87 -9.03
N ASN A 28 -6.26 -26.64 -8.50
CA ASN A 28 -6.54 -27.61 -7.43
C ASN A 28 -7.20 -26.94 -6.21
N TYR A 29 -6.69 -25.77 -5.80
CA TYR A 29 -7.29 -24.99 -4.73
C TYR A 29 -8.72 -24.55 -5.08
N CYS A 30 -8.93 -24.05 -6.31
CA CYS A 30 -10.25 -23.61 -6.75
C CYS A 30 -11.28 -24.74 -6.78
N GLU A 31 -10.88 -25.94 -7.17
CA GLU A 31 -11.71 -27.15 -7.16
C GLU A 31 -12.12 -27.54 -5.74
N LEU A 32 -11.16 -27.61 -4.82
CA LEU A 32 -11.41 -27.97 -3.42
C LEU A 32 -12.37 -27.00 -2.72
N HIS A 33 -12.30 -25.71 -3.05
CA HIS A 33 -13.10 -24.66 -2.40
C HIS A 33 -14.32 -24.22 -3.24
N HIS A 34 -14.67 -24.94 -4.30
CA HIS A 34 -15.78 -24.62 -5.20
C HIS A 34 -15.82 -23.14 -5.63
N THR A 35 -14.64 -22.61 -5.99
CA THR A 35 -14.48 -21.23 -6.44
C THR A 35 -13.87 -21.21 -7.84
N SER A 36 -13.80 -20.02 -8.45
CA SER A 36 -13.09 -19.82 -9.71
C SER A 36 -11.83 -19.01 -9.47
N PRO A 37 -10.77 -19.19 -10.28
CA PRO A 37 -9.56 -18.38 -10.20
C PRO A 37 -9.87 -16.88 -10.21
N ASN A 38 -10.77 -16.44 -11.09
CA ASN A 38 -11.21 -15.05 -11.16
C ASN A 38 -11.87 -14.56 -9.87
N LYS A 39 -12.71 -15.38 -9.24
CA LYS A 39 -13.38 -15.01 -7.98
C LYS A 39 -12.39 -14.94 -6.83
N LEU A 40 -11.45 -15.87 -6.77
CA LEU A 40 -10.38 -15.88 -5.77
C LEU A 40 -9.49 -14.64 -5.90
N ILE A 41 -8.98 -14.38 -7.10
CA ILE A 41 -8.11 -13.23 -7.36
C ILE A 41 -8.84 -11.92 -7.01
N LYS A 42 -10.10 -11.76 -7.42
CA LYS A 42 -10.90 -10.58 -7.06
C LYS A 42 -11.11 -10.45 -5.55
N LYS A 43 -11.33 -11.56 -4.84
CA LYS A 43 -11.48 -11.55 -3.37
C LYS A 43 -10.20 -11.08 -2.69
N LEU A 44 -9.04 -11.57 -3.15
CA LEU A 44 -7.74 -11.18 -2.62
C LEU A 44 -7.37 -9.74 -2.96
N LEU A 45 -7.72 -9.27 -4.17
CA LEU A 45 -7.49 -7.89 -4.60
C LEU A 45 -8.47 -6.89 -4.00
N LYS A 46 -9.59 -7.35 -3.44
CA LYS A 46 -10.72 -6.51 -3.00
C LYS A 46 -10.24 -5.36 -2.11
N HIS A 47 -9.46 -5.68 -1.08
CA HIS A 47 -8.86 -4.72 -0.15
C HIS A 47 -8.11 -3.60 -0.89
N TYR A 48 -7.17 -3.97 -1.77
CA TYR A 48 -6.37 -3.00 -2.54
C TYR A 48 -7.19 -2.20 -3.55
N THR A 49 -8.27 -2.76 -4.07
CA THR A 49 -9.13 -2.05 -5.05
C THR A 49 -10.15 -1.13 -4.39
N GLU A 50 -10.51 -1.36 -3.13
CA GLU A 50 -11.50 -0.57 -2.40
C GLU A 50 -10.83 0.58 -1.64
N GLU A 51 -9.71 0.30 -0.95
CA GLU A 51 -9.00 1.30 -0.14
C GLU A 51 -8.29 2.38 -0.97
N PHE A 52 -7.76 2.00 -2.14
CA PHE A 52 -7.00 2.91 -3.00
C PHE A 52 -7.83 3.47 -4.17
N SER A 53 -9.16 3.41 -4.05
CA SER A 53 -10.07 3.73 -5.15
C SER A 53 -10.15 5.22 -5.52
N ASN A 54 -9.78 6.14 -4.63
CA ASN A 54 -10.04 7.58 -4.82
C ASN A 54 -8.82 8.51 -4.75
N GLU A 55 -7.68 8.10 -4.17
CA GLU A 55 -6.51 8.98 -4.06
C GLU A 55 -5.23 8.24 -4.42
N LYS A 56 -4.49 8.79 -5.39
CA LYS A 56 -3.07 8.49 -5.54
C LYS A 56 -2.35 9.12 -4.36
N ILE A 57 -2.21 8.39 -3.26
CA ILE A 57 -1.14 8.64 -2.29
C ILE A 57 0.17 8.53 -3.10
N GLY A 58 0.77 9.66 -3.50
CA GLY A 58 2.03 9.64 -4.24
C GLY A 58 2.23 10.63 -5.38
N LYS A 59 1.40 11.66 -5.56
CA LYS A 59 2.05 12.97 -5.72
C LYS A 59 2.20 13.52 -4.32
N GLN A 60 3.21 13.05 -3.60
CA GLN A 60 3.82 13.93 -2.62
C GLN A 60 4.20 15.16 -3.43
N GLU A 61 3.44 16.24 -3.30
CA GLU A 61 3.99 17.54 -3.66
C GLU A 61 5.28 17.59 -2.87
N LEU A 62 6.41 17.52 -3.58
CA LEU A 62 7.69 17.88 -3.00
C LEU A 62 7.42 19.25 -2.40
N ILE A 63 7.33 19.33 -1.07
CA ILE A 63 7.24 20.60 -0.37
C ILE A 63 8.51 21.30 -0.81
N LYS A 64 8.38 22.22 -1.76
CA LYS A 64 9.49 23.04 -2.21
C LYS A 64 9.97 23.72 -0.93
N ASN A 65 11.22 23.44 -0.57
CA ASN A 65 11.91 23.96 0.61
C ASN A 65 11.83 23.08 1.88
N GLN A 66 12.08 21.77 1.79
CA GLN A 66 12.47 21.01 2.99
C GLN A 66 13.84 21.42 3.56
N LEU A 67 14.70 22.04 2.74
CA LEU A 67 16.01 22.55 3.16
C LEU A 67 15.95 23.87 3.95
N THR A 68 14.86 24.65 3.86
CA THR A 68 14.74 25.91 4.62
C THR A 68 14.52 25.69 6.12
N LEU A 69 14.18 24.46 6.54
CA LEU A 69 14.14 24.10 7.96
C LEU A 69 15.54 24.06 8.61
N PHE A 70 16.61 23.96 7.80
CA PHE A 70 18.00 23.90 8.28
C PHE A 70 18.77 25.21 8.08
N GLU A 71 18.23 26.19 7.34
CA GLU A 71 18.88 27.49 7.09
C GLU A 71 18.58 28.53 8.18
N GLN A 72 17.67 28.26 9.13
CA GLN A 72 17.33 29.19 10.22
C GLN A 72 18.09 28.95 11.54
N GLU A 73 19.08 28.05 11.57
CA GLU A 73 19.93 27.82 12.75
C GLU A 73 21.41 28.16 12.53
N GLU A 74 21.71 29.15 11.70
CA GLU A 74 22.97 29.89 11.82
C GLU A 74 22.80 31.06 12.79
N GLU A 75 22.52 30.77 14.06
CA GLU A 75 22.87 31.63 15.20
C GLU A 75 22.63 30.85 16.52
N ASN A 76 23.66 30.12 16.93
CA ASN A 76 23.89 29.57 18.29
C ASN A 76 23.28 28.19 18.62
N GLY A 77 24.06 27.13 18.40
CA GLY A 77 23.94 25.89 19.19
C GLY A 77 24.24 24.61 18.40
N GLN A 78 25.49 24.15 18.43
CA GLN A 78 25.77 22.73 18.18
C GLN A 78 24.98 21.91 19.21
N LEU A 79 23.95 21.18 18.77
CA LEU A 79 23.28 20.15 19.57
C LEU A 79 24.27 19.01 19.82
N GLY A 80 24.99 19.07 20.94
CA GLY A 80 25.79 17.97 21.45
C GLY A 80 24.89 16.79 21.84
N VAL A 81 24.85 15.75 21.00
CA VAL A 81 24.04 14.54 21.20
C VAL A 81 24.64 13.58 22.26
N PHE A 82 25.71 13.98 22.97
CA PHE A 82 26.44 13.08 23.87
C PHE A 82 26.75 13.69 25.25
N ASP A 83 25.73 14.15 25.97
CA ASP A 83 25.84 14.37 27.43
C ASP A 83 24.64 13.75 28.14
N ILE A 84 24.62 12.41 28.19
CA ILE A 84 23.77 11.67 29.13
C ILE A 84 24.64 11.35 30.35
N PRO A 85 24.48 12.01 31.51
CA PRO A 85 25.20 11.63 32.70
C PRO A 85 24.70 10.26 33.19
N ILE A 86 25.58 9.26 33.16
CA ILE A 86 25.36 7.95 33.79
C ILE A 86 25.37 8.17 35.30
N ASN A 87 24.19 8.11 35.92
CA ASN A 87 24.07 8.26 37.37
C ASN A 87 24.57 6.98 38.06
N LYS A 88 25.80 7.01 38.58
CA LYS A 88 26.38 5.94 39.43
C LYS A 88 26.04 6.20 40.90
N GLY A 89 25.10 5.40 41.42
CA GLY A 89 25.08 4.87 42.79
C GLY A 89 24.57 5.78 43.92
N ALA A 90 23.76 5.19 44.81
CA ALA A 90 23.99 5.26 46.26
C ALA A 90 23.10 4.24 46.99
N GLU A 91 23.76 3.28 47.63
CA GLU A 91 23.25 2.41 48.68
C GLU A 91 22.52 3.20 49.79
N LYS A 92 21.45 2.62 50.34
CA LYS A 92 21.23 2.47 51.80
C LYS A 92 20.40 1.21 52.05
#